data_AF-A0A6L8FPH1-F1
#
_entry.id   AF-A0A6L8FPH1-F1
#
_cell.length_a   1.000
_cell.length_b   1.000
_cell.length_c   1.000
_cell.angle_alpha   90.00
_cell.angle_beta   90.00
_cell.angle_gamma   90.00
#
_symmetry.space_group_name_H-M   'P 1'
#
loop_
_entity.id
_entity.type
_entity.pdbx_description
1 polymer ?
#
loop_
_entity_poly.entity_id
_entity_poly.type
_entity_poly.pdbx_seq_one_letter_code
_entity_poly.pdbx_strand_id
1 'polypeptide(L)'
;MPNWVTNTVEAFHEDQSVIDEMFDTLTHTPDNGEENDDDRRVTFTKLVPMPAVLEGAIDSRHRKVLTIMYTDDEGRHQERPATEEEVAEMEEIGFTNWYDWRERHWGVKWDASHSTATKGDRSISLRFDTPWGPPEPIIDAIRERWPEAEVGGGWMTEGHEACGPF
;
A
#
# COMPACT_ATOMS: atom_id res chain seq x y z
N MET A 1 18.23 -2.56 7.33
CA MET A 1 16.77 -2.53 7.54
C MET A 1 16.33 -1.08 7.38
N PRO A 2 15.22 -0.79 6.69
CA PRO A 2 14.71 0.58 6.64
C PRO A 2 14.32 1.04 8.05
N ASN A 3 14.36 2.34 8.29
CA ASN A 3 13.76 2.91 9.50
C ASN A 3 12.25 2.74 9.39
N TRP A 4 11.65 1.98 10.30
CA TRP A 4 10.22 1.73 10.29
C TRP A 4 9.47 2.82 11.06
N VAL A 5 8.28 3.15 10.57
CA VAL A 5 7.33 4.04 11.22
C VAL A 5 6.06 3.26 11.48
N THR A 6 5.65 3.20 12.75
CA THR A 6 4.37 2.62 13.13
C THR A 6 3.28 3.66 12.93
N ASN A 7 2.22 3.25 12.25
CA ASN A 7 1.05 4.04 11.95
C ASN A 7 -0.17 3.43 12.65
N THR A 8 -1.08 4.29 13.10
CA THR A 8 -2.39 3.90 13.63
C THR A 8 -3.44 4.74 12.95
N VAL A 9 -4.47 4.09 12.40
CA VAL A 9 -5.62 4.73 11.77
C VAL A 9 -6.88 4.20 12.45
N GLU A 10 -7.72 5.11 12.88
CA GLU A 10 -9.04 4.80 13.44
C GLU A 10 -10.08 5.47 12.56
N ALA A 11 -11.13 4.74 12.22
CA ALA A 11 -12.28 5.30 11.52
C ALA A 11 -13.58 4.90 12.20
N PHE A 12 -14.52 5.83 12.25
CA PHE A 12 -15.86 5.63 12.78
C PHE A 12 -16.92 6.12 11.78
N HIS A 13 -18.03 5.41 11.71
CA HIS A 13 -19.20 5.81 10.93
C HIS A 13 -20.46 5.21 11.55
N GLU A 14 -21.59 5.92 11.46
CA GLU A 14 -22.85 5.44 12.05
C GLU A 14 -23.46 4.25 11.30
N ASP A 15 -23.28 4.21 9.97
CA ASP A 15 -23.67 3.11 9.10
C ASP A 15 -22.59 2.01 9.08
N GLN A 16 -22.97 0.83 9.55
CA GLN A 16 -22.12 -0.37 9.56
C GLN A 16 -21.67 -0.79 8.16
N SER A 17 -22.50 -0.58 7.13
CA SER A 17 -22.15 -0.98 5.76
C SER A 17 -20.96 -0.18 5.21
N VAL A 18 -20.81 1.08 5.63
CA VAL A 18 -19.63 1.89 5.31
C VAL A 18 -18.38 1.33 5.99
N ILE A 19 -18.50 0.93 7.26
CA ILE A 19 -17.41 0.30 8.01
C ILE A 19 -17.00 -1.04 7.41
N ASP A 20 -17.96 -1.83 6.94
CA ASP A 20 -17.70 -3.08 6.23
C ASP A 20 -16.95 -2.82 4.92
N GLU A 21 -17.38 -1.84 4.10
CA GLU A 21 -16.69 -1.47 2.87
C GLU A 21 -15.27 -0.94 3.12
N MET A 22 -15.11 -0.08 4.14
CA MET A 22 -13.80 0.45 4.54
C MET A 22 -12.87 -0.68 4.95
N PHE A 23 -13.32 -1.59 5.81
CA PHE A 23 -12.53 -2.73 6.24
C PHE A 23 -12.19 -3.64 5.06
N ASP A 24 -13.15 -3.86 4.16
CA ASP A 24 -12.98 -4.70 2.98
C ASP A 24 -11.95 -4.17 2.00
N THR A 25 -11.97 -2.85 1.82
CA THR A 25 -11.06 -2.13 0.95
C THR A 25 -9.68 -2.00 1.57
N LEU A 26 -9.56 -1.69 2.86
CA LEU A 26 -8.28 -1.36 3.50
C LEU A 26 -7.51 -2.58 3.97
N THR A 27 -8.05 -3.79 3.81
CA THR A 27 -7.40 -5.01 4.27
C THR A 27 -7.58 -6.17 3.29
N HIS A 28 -6.74 -7.20 3.40
CA HIS A 28 -6.83 -8.44 2.64
C HIS A 28 -6.55 -9.64 3.54
N THR A 29 -7.07 -10.80 3.17
CA THR A 29 -6.69 -12.06 3.80
C THR A 29 -5.29 -12.46 3.30
N PRO A 30 -4.33 -12.74 4.19
CA PRO A 30 -2.99 -13.14 3.78
C PRO A 30 -3.04 -14.48 3.02
N ASP A 31 -2.22 -14.59 1.98
CA ASP A 31 -2.05 -15.82 1.19
C ASP A 31 -1.09 -16.78 1.90
N ASN A 32 -1.44 -17.19 3.12
CA ASN A 32 -0.67 -18.12 3.94
C ASN A 32 -1.39 -19.46 4.17
N GLY A 33 -2.53 -19.68 3.51
CA GLY A 33 -3.34 -20.89 3.63
C GLY A 33 -4.20 -20.98 4.89
N GLU A 34 -4.22 -19.95 5.74
CA GLU A 34 -5.14 -19.83 6.88
C GLU A 34 -6.19 -18.77 6.57
N GLU A 35 -7.31 -19.18 5.98
CA GLU A 35 -8.49 -18.34 5.80
C GLU A 35 -9.18 -18.13 7.16
N ASN A 36 -8.70 -17.16 7.93
CA ASN A 36 -9.45 -16.60 9.04
C ASN A 36 -9.66 -15.11 8.80
N ASP A 37 -10.92 -14.68 8.78
CA ASP A 37 -11.30 -13.25 8.69
C ASP A 37 -10.70 -12.43 9.83
N ASP A 38 -10.29 -13.06 10.94
CA ASP A 38 -9.60 -12.42 12.06
C ASP A 38 -8.12 -12.07 11.77
N ASP A 39 -7.51 -12.59 10.69
CA ASP A 39 -6.08 -12.34 10.37
C ASP A 39 -5.86 -11.37 9.20
N ARG A 40 -6.86 -10.52 8.91
CA ARG A 40 -6.77 -9.55 7.81
C ARG A 40 -5.63 -8.55 8.02
N ARG A 41 -4.88 -8.33 6.94
CA ARG A 41 -3.72 -7.44 6.89
C ARG A 41 -4.04 -6.17 6.13
N VAL A 42 -3.53 -5.04 6.61
CA VAL A 42 -3.74 -3.75 5.95
C VAL A 42 -3.13 -3.78 4.55
N THR A 43 -3.78 -3.16 3.58
CA THR A 43 -3.25 -2.99 2.22
C THR A 43 -3.67 -1.65 1.62
N PHE A 44 -2.76 -1.02 0.91
CA PHE A 44 -2.98 0.19 0.12
C PHE A 44 -3.48 -0.15 -1.27
N THR A 45 -3.11 -1.32 -1.78
CA THR A 45 -3.30 -1.74 -3.18
C THR A 45 -4.76 -1.78 -3.62
N LYS A 46 -5.70 -2.10 -2.71
CA LYS A 46 -7.13 -2.10 -3.03
C LYS A 46 -7.74 -0.70 -3.09
N LEU A 47 -7.19 0.26 -2.35
CA LEU A 47 -7.65 1.65 -2.35
C LEU A 47 -7.02 2.45 -3.49
N VAL A 48 -5.69 2.36 -3.61
CA VAL A 48 -4.88 3.06 -4.62
C VAL A 48 -4.05 2.01 -5.37
N PRO A 49 -4.64 1.32 -6.37
CA PRO A 49 -3.99 0.24 -7.08
C PRO A 49 -2.86 0.75 -7.98
N MET A 50 -1.71 0.08 -7.89
CA MET A 50 -0.62 0.30 -8.84
C MET A 50 -0.96 -0.38 -10.18
N PRO A 51 -0.75 0.31 -11.32
CA PRO A 51 -0.89 -0.30 -12.63
C PRO A 51 -0.01 -1.56 -12.77
N ALA A 52 -0.59 -2.65 -13.28
CA ALA A 52 0.09 -3.95 -13.37
C ALA A 52 1.34 -3.90 -14.28
N VAL A 53 1.35 -3.03 -15.29
CA VAL A 53 2.51 -2.84 -16.18
C VAL A 53 3.77 -2.41 -15.43
N LEU A 54 3.62 -1.70 -14.30
CA LEU A 54 4.73 -1.27 -13.46
C LEU A 54 5.27 -2.39 -12.58
N GLU A 55 4.55 -3.50 -12.40
CA GLU A 55 4.97 -4.59 -11.53
C GLU A 55 6.30 -5.18 -12.02
N GLY A 56 7.32 -5.12 -11.15
CA GLY A 56 8.67 -5.54 -11.50
C GLY A 56 9.41 -4.63 -12.51
N ALA A 57 8.80 -3.56 -12.99
CA ALA A 57 9.42 -2.59 -13.88
C ALA A 57 10.53 -1.83 -13.15
N ILE A 58 11.74 -1.87 -13.71
CA ILE A 58 12.92 -1.21 -13.14
C ILE A 58 13.59 -0.39 -14.23
N ASP A 59 13.56 0.91 -14.02
CA ASP A 59 14.30 1.89 -14.78
C ASP A 59 15.50 2.35 -13.94
N SER A 60 16.69 1.90 -14.30
CA SER A 60 17.92 2.27 -13.61
C SER A 60 18.86 2.95 -14.57
N ARG A 61 19.54 4.01 -14.11
CA ARG A 61 20.55 4.74 -14.89
C ARG A 61 21.69 3.87 -15.43
N HIS A 62 21.85 2.64 -14.89
CA HIS A 62 22.86 1.68 -15.32
C HIS A 62 22.36 0.71 -16.41
N ARG A 63 21.05 0.65 -16.65
CA ARG A 63 20.42 -0.17 -17.70
C ARG A 63 20.16 0.69 -18.92
N LYS A 64 20.49 0.17 -20.09
CA LYS A 64 20.25 0.85 -21.38
C LYS A 64 18.80 0.71 -21.87
N VAL A 65 18.05 -0.22 -21.29
CA VAL A 65 16.70 -0.60 -21.70
C VAL A 65 15.86 -0.81 -20.45
N LEU A 66 14.60 -0.39 -20.50
CA LEU A 66 13.63 -0.66 -19.45
C LEU A 66 13.47 -2.18 -19.28
N THR A 67 13.56 -2.65 -18.04
CA THR A 67 13.63 -4.09 -17.74
C THR A 67 12.52 -4.45 -16.77
N ILE A 68 11.82 -5.55 -17.06
CA ILE A 68 10.83 -6.16 -16.18
C ILE A 68 11.49 -7.33 -15.45
N MET A 69 11.48 -7.29 -14.13
CA MET A 69 11.76 -8.45 -13.28
C MET A 69 10.47 -9.20 -12.98
N TYR A 70 10.51 -10.52 -13.06
CA TYR A 70 9.35 -11.36 -12.73
C TYR A 70 9.80 -12.66 -12.09
N THR A 71 8.89 -13.33 -11.40
CA THR A 71 9.11 -14.67 -10.86
C THR A 71 8.44 -15.67 -11.79
N ASP A 72 9.21 -16.65 -12.29
CA ASP A 72 8.65 -17.72 -13.11
C ASP A 72 7.87 -18.73 -12.27
N ASP A 73 7.22 -19.65 -12.95
CA ASP A 73 6.40 -20.75 -12.41
C ASP A 73 7.21 -21.76 -11.55
N GLU A 74 8.55 -21.73 -11.64
CA GLU A 74 9.45 -22.48 -10.75
C GLU A 74 9.93 -21.65 -9.54
N GLY A 75 9.43 -20.42 -9.38
CA GLY A 75 9.80 -19.52 -8.28
C GLY A 75 11.13 -18.82 -8.49
N ARG A 76 11.70 -18.82 -9.69
CA ARG A 76 12.99 -18.19 -9.98
C ARG A 76 12.79 -16.76 -10.45
N HIS A 77 13.63 -15.85 -9.96
CA HIS A 77 13.66 -14.48 -10.47
C HIS A 77 14.33 -14.42 -11.83
N GLN A 78 13.62 -13.86 -12.80
CA GLN A 78 14.05 -13.64 -14.18
C GLN A 78 13.99 -12.16 -14.52
N GLU A 79 14.68 -11.77 -15.60
CA GLU A 79 14.60 -10.44 -16.17
C GLU A 79 14.43 -10.49 -17.68
N ARG A 80 13.66 -9.55 -18.22
CA ARG A 80 13.48 -9.35 -19.66
C ARG A 80 13.38 -7.86 -19.99
N PRO A 81 13.70 -7.45 -21.23
CA PRO A 81 13.32 -6.12 -21.69
C PRO A 81 11.78 -5.98 -21.67
N ALA A 82 11.32 -4.76 -21.39
CA ALA A 82 9.92 -4.41 -21.61
C ALA A 82 9.56 -4.42 -23.09
N THR A 83 8.33 -4.78 -23.42
CA THR A 83 7.81 -4.70 -24.78
C THR A 83 7.53 -3.24 -25.17
N GLU A 84 7.37 -2.97 -26.47
CA GLU A 84 7.02 -1.61 -26.94
C GLU A 84 5.66 -1.15 -26.40
N GLU A 85 4.71 -2.07 -26.23
CA GLU A 85 3.38 -1.80 -25.66
C GLU A 85 3.48 -1.43 -24.18
N GLU A 86 4.26 -2.18 -23.38
CA GLU A 86 4.49 -1.87 -21.97
C GLU A 86 5.17 -0.52 -21.78
N VAL A 87 6.15 -0.19 -22.64
CA VAL A 87 6.82 1.12 -22.61
C VAL A 87 5.84 2.24 -22.93
N ALA A 88 4.99 2.09 -23.96
CA ALA A 88 3.99 3.10 -24.30
C ALA A 88 2.97 3.31 -23.17
N GLU A 89 2.49 2.23 -22.53
CA GLU A 89 1.56 2.34 -21.39
C GLU A 89 2.22 3.05 -20.19
N MET A 90 3.48 2.73 -19.89
CA MET A 90 4.26 3.42 -18.85
C MET A 90 4.44 4.92 -19.14
N GLU A 91 4.68 5.28 -20.40
CA GLU A 91 4.77 6.68 -20.83
C GLU A 91 3.43 7.42 -20.65
N GLU A 92 2.30 6.79 -20.94
CA GLU A 92 0.96 7.36 -20.71
C GLU A 92 0.66 7.55 -19.21
N ILE A 93 1.05 6.57 -18.38
CA ILE A 93 0.96 6.63 -16.91
C ILE A 93 1.91 7.69 -16.34
N GLY A 94 3.02 7.96 -17.04
CA GLY A 94 4.06 8.91 -16.63
C GLY A 94 5.08 8.34 -15.63
N PHE A 95 5.15 7.01 -15.50
CA PHE A 95 6.08 6.33 -14.60
C PHE A 95 6.71 5.14 -15.30
N THR A 96 8.02 4.95 -15.12
CA THR A 96 8.79 3.87 -15.78
C THR A 96 9.17 2.74 -14.82
N ASN A 97 8.82 2.86 -13.55
CA ASN A 97 9.11 1.87 -12.53
C ASN A 97 8.09 1.93 -11.38
N TRP A 98 7.90 0.79 -10.70
CA TRP A 98 6.98 0.69 -9.57
C TRP A 98 7.38 1.57 -8.38
N TYR A 99 8.68 1.81 -8.19
CA TYR A 99 9.21 2.50 -7.02
C TYR A 99 8.77 3.96 -6.98
N ASP A 100 9.01 4.69 -8.06
CA ASP A 100 8.65 6.11 -8.19
C ASP A 100 7.12 6.28 -8.13
N TRP A 101 6.36 5.35 -8.70
CA TRP A 101 4.90 5.39 -8.63
C TRP A 101 4.41 5.25 -7.19
N ARG A 102 4.92 4.28 -6.43
CA ARG A 102 4.52 4.06 -5.03
C ARG A 102 4.96 5.20 -4.12
N GLU A 103 6.18 5.70 -4.29
CA GLU A 103 6.63 6.88 -3.54
C GLU A 103 5.70 8.08 -3.80
N ARG A 104 5.25 8.28 -5.04
CA ARG A 104 4.36 9.39 -5.39
C ARG A 104 2.90 9.23 -4.94
N HIS A 105 2.36 8.01 -4.94
CA HIS A 105 0.93 7.75 -4.70
C HIS A 105 0.63 7.16 -3.32
N TRP A 106 1.59 6.48 -2.70
CA TRP A 106 1.47 5.94 -1.35
C TRP A 106 2.31 6.74 -0.34
N GLY A 107 3.28 7.54 -0.80
CA GLY A 107 4.23 8.27 0.06
C GLY A 107 5.37 7.40 0.60
N VAL A 108 5.32 6.08 0.34
CA VAL A 108 6.24 5.08 0.89
C VAL A 108 6.49 3.98 -0.15
N LYS A 109 7.61 3.27 0.00
CA LYS A 109 8.08 2.26 -0.95
C LYS A 109 7.21 1.00 -1.02
N TRP A 110 6.80 0.52 0.15
CA TRP A 110 6.14 -0.76 0.29
C TRP A 110 4.76 -0.56 0.90
N ASP A 111 3.87 -1.51 0.62
CA ASP A 111 2.58 -1.62 1.28
C ASP A 111 2.79 -1.83 2.81
N ALA A 112 1.70 -1.78 3.57
CA ALA A 112 1.68 -1.98 5.00
C ALA A 112 2.38 -3.29 5.43
N SER A 113 3.26 -3.19 6.43
CA SER A 113 3.98 -4.32 7.04
C SER A 113 3.61 -4.48 8.51
N HIS A 114 3.85 -5.67 9.08
CA HIS A 114 3.54 -5.99 10.49
C HIS A 114 2.15 -5.51 10.96
N SER A 115 1.16 -5.62 10.07
CA SER A 115 -0.13 -4.97 10.27
C SER A 115 -1.09 -5.83 11.08
N THR A 116 -1.92 -5.17 11.87
CA THR A 116 -3.10 -5.73 12.53
C THR A 116 -4.30 -4.84 12.21
N ALA A 117 -5.45 -5.45 11.92
CA ALA A 117 -6.69 -4.73 11.66
C ALA A 117 -7.81 -5.34 12.49
N THR A 118 -8.62 -4.48 13.13
CA THR A 118 -9.80 -4.91 13.87
C THR A 118 -11.01 -4.11 13.40
N LYS A 119 -12.17 -4.77 13.37
CA LYS A 119 -13.45 -4.18 13.03
C LYS A 119 -14.44 -4.42 14.17
N GLY A 120 -15.10 -3.36 14.60
CA GLY A 120 -16.35 -3.41 15.37
C GLY A 120 -17.53 -2.96 14.51
N ASP A 121 -18.74 -2.95 15.07
CA ASP A 121 -19.96 -2.64 14.31
C ASP A 121 -19.96 -1.26 13.65
N ARG A 122 -19.28 -0.27 14.25
CA ARG A 122 -19.28 1.13 13.81
C ARG A 122 -17.88 1.74 13.70
N SER A 123 -16.84 0.92 13.78
CA SER A 123 -15.46 1.43 13.77
C SER A 123 -14.47 0.39 13.28
N ILE A 124 -13.38 0.87 12.68
CA ILE A 124 -12.17 0.07 12.43
C ILE A 124 -10.97 0.67 13.15
N SER A 125 -10.04 -0.19 13.54
CA SER A 125 -8.72 0.21 14.04
C SER A 125 -7.65 -0.55 13.28
N LEU A 126 -6.75 0.19 12.64
CA LEU A 126 -5.66 -0.32 11.82
C LEU A 126 -4.34 0.10 12.47
N ARG A 127 -3.43 -0.86 12.65
CA ARG A 127 -2.05 -0.59 13.04
C ARG A 127 -1.13 -1.27 12.04
N PHE A 128 -0.14 -0.56 11.51
CA PHE A 128 0.79 -1.11 10.54
C PHE A 128 2.08 -0.29 10.47
N ASP A 129 3.15 -0.91 9.97
CA ASP A 129 4.43 -0.26 9.78
C ASP A 129 4.67 0.06 8.30
N THR A 130 5.31 1.20 8.04
CA THR A 130 5.77 1.63 6.72
C THR A 130 7.25 2.02 6.76
N PRO A 131 7.98 1.87 5.65
CA PRO A 131 9.35 2.33 5.58
C PRO A 131 9.40 3.87 5.50
N TRP A 132 10.39 4.47 6.15
CA TRP A 132 10.82 5.88 6.03
C TRP A 132 9.91 6.94 6.63
N GLY A 133 8.60 6.78 6.54
CA GLY A 133 7.65 7.80 6.93
C GLY A 133 6.20 7.31 6.94
N PRO A 134 5.26 8.16 7.38
CA PRO A 134 3.83 7.89 7.25
C PRO A 134 3.38 7.88 5.78
N PRO A 135 2.39 7.04 5.40
CA PRO A 135 1.85 7.04 4.05
C PRO A 135 0.76 8.12 3.88
N GLU A 136 1.13 9.40 4.01
CA GLU A 136 0.19 10.54 3.98
C GLU A 136 -0.78 10.50 2.78
N PRO A 137 -0.34 10.20 1.54
CA PRO A 137 -1.25 10.10 0.40
C PRO A 137 -2.34 9.03 0.54
N ILE A 138 -2.07 7.93 1.26
CA ILE A 138 -3.08 6.91 1.55
C ILE A 138 -4.09 7.43 2.56
N ILE A 139 -3.64 8.17 3.56
CA ILE A 139 -4.54 8.77 4.56
C ILE A 139 -5.47 9.77 3.88
N ASP A 140 -4.95 10.60 2.98
CA ASP A 140 -5.75 11.54 2.18
C ASP A 140 -6.76 10.78 1.30
N ALA A 141 -6.34 9.71 0.62
CA ALA A 141 -7.23 8.89 -0.20
C ALA A 141 -8.36 8.22 0.62
N ILE A 142 -8.10 7.82 1.87
CA ILE A 142 -9.14 7.31 2.78
C ILE A 142 -10.17 8.41 3.06
N ARG A 143 -9.71 9.62 3.41
CA ARG A 143 -10.58 10.76 3.71
C ARG A 143 -11.38 11.22 2.49
N GLU A 144 -10.80 11.14 1.30
CA GLU A 144 -11.48 11.50 0.05
C GLU A 144 -12.55 10.47 -0.34
N ARG A 145 -12.28 9.16 -0.14
CA ARG A 145 -13.24 8.11 -0.50
C ARG A 145 -14.41 8.02 0.48
N TRP A 146 -14.19 8.28 1.77
CA TRP A 146 -15.23 8.26 2.81
C TRP A 146 -15.29 9.58 3.57
N PRO A 147 -15.74 10.68 2.93
CA PRO A 147 -15.72 12.02 3.52
C PRO A 147 -16.68 12.20 4.70
N GLU A 148 -17.66 11.29 4.85
CA GLU A 148 -18.62 11.30 5.97
C GLU A 148 -18.15 10.48 7.17
N ALA A 149 -17.08 9.68 7.02
CA ALA A 149 -16.49 8.94 8.14
C ALA A 149 -15.56 9.82 8.98
N GLU A 150 -15.59 9.63 10.29
CA GLU A 150 -14.63 10.25 11.20
C GLU A 150 -13.32 9.46 11.13
N VAL A 151 -12.30 9.99 10.44
CA VAL A 151 -11.00 9.33 10.24
C VAL A 151 -9.88 10.10 10.95
N GLY A 152 -9.18 9.42 11.87
CA GLY A 152 -8.07 9.99 12.63
C GLY A 152 -6.98 8.97 12.92
N GLY A 153 -5.96 9.39 13.67
CA GLY A 153 -4.85 8.55 14.06
C GLY A 153 -3.53 9.29 14.15
N GLY A 154 -2.43 8.57 13.98
CA GLY A 154 -1.10 9.15 13.94
C GLY A 154 0.00 8.14 13.69
N TRP A 155 1.23 8.63 13.72
CA TRP A 155 2.43 7.86 13.44
C TRP A 155 3.50 8.09 14.50
N MET A 156 4.42 7.13 14.61
CA MET A 156 5.56 7.17 15.52
C MET A 156 6.76 6.44 14.91
N THR A 157 7.93 7.07 14.93
CA THR A 157 9.17 6.44 14.44
C THR A 157 9.69 5.39 15.42
N GLU A 158 10.45 4.44 14.91
CA GLU A 158 11.27 3.55 15.73
C GLU A 158 12.13 4.38 16.72
N GLY A 159 12.23 3.92 17.97
CA GLY A 159 12.93 4.65 19.04
C GLY A 159 12.17 5.85 19.62
N HIS A 160 10.97 6.16 19.12
CA HIS A 160 10.10 7.25 19.55
C HIS A 160 10.73 8.64 19.42
N GLU A 161 11.62 8.81 18.43
CA GLU A 161 12.32 10.07 18.18
C GLU A 161 11.39 11.14 17.58
N ALA A 162 10.35 10.71 16.85
CA ALA A 162 9.31 11.60 16.34
C ALA A 162 7.93 10.90 16.32
N CYS A 163 6.87 11.71 16.47
CA CYS A 163 5.49 11.29 16.28
C CYS A 163 4.64 12.47 15.79
N GLY A 164 3.48 12.18 15.22
CA GLY A 164 2.56 13.20 14.73
C GLY A 164 1.15 12.65 14.50
N PRO A 165 0.13 13.52 14.50
CA PRO A 165 -1.22 13.14 14.11
C PRO A 165 -1.34 12.99 12.60
N PHE A 166 -2.40 12.30 12.18
CA PHE A 166 -2.92 12.32 10.82
C PHE A 166 -4.03 13.36 10.66
#